data_AF-A0A5C4T5H6-F1
#
_entry.id   AF-A0A5C4T5H6-F1
#
_cell.length_a   1.000
_cell.length_b   1.000
_cell.length_c   1.000
_cell.angle_alpha   90.00
_cell.angle_beta   90.00
_cell.angle_gamma   90.00
#
_symmetry.space_group_name_H-M   'P 1'
#
loop_
_entity.id
_entity.type
_entity.pdbx_description
1 polymer ?
#
loop_
_entity_poly.entity_id
_entity_poly.type
_entity_poly.pdbx_seq_one_letter_code
_entity_poly.pdbx_strand_id
1 'polypeptide(L)'
;MCQAFSWIGALLEVRLGWIAFPVREFPRATDLGVTTEFFFYPLCCALYFIFEPRRTRLMRGLYLLIWAFGLAMLDGLLSNYTDLLEYGRYAWYWSALDIALIFAVSNVYTRWFFKSSAMRSERRMPP
;
A
#
# COMPACT_ATOMS: atom_id res chain seq x y z
N MET A 1 -1.03 9.77 -2.56
CA MET A 1 -2.23 9.01 -2.96
C MET A 1 -2.32 7.71 -2.18
N CYS A 2 -1.33 6.82 -2.32
CA CYS A 2 -1.27 5.54 -1.60
C CYS A 2 -1.57 5.65 -0.09
N GLN A 3 -0.92 6.59 0.59
CA GLN A 3 -1.12 6.90 2.01
C GLN A 3 -2.58 7.22 2.39
N ALA A 4 -3.31 7.97 1.57
CA ALA A 4 -4.70 8.30 1.90
C ALA A 4 -5.62 7.08 1.80
N PHE A 5 -5.41 6.24 0.78
CA PHE A 5 -6.17 5.00 0.61
C PHE A 5 -5.81 3.97 1.67
N SER A 6 -4.53 3.81 2.01
CA SER A 6 -4.10 2.89 3.07
C SER A 6 -4.66 3.29 4.42
N TRP A 7 -4.67 4.57 4.77
CA TRP A 7 -5.25 5.01 6.05
C TRP A 7 -6.75 4.76 6.15
N ILE A 8 -7.50 5.02 5.07
CA ILE A 8 -8.94 4.74 5.07
C ILE A 8 -9.19 3.24 5.19
N GLY A 9 -8.42 2.41 4.47
CA GLY A 9 -8.48 0.95 4.57
C GLY A 9 -8.17 0.46 5.99
N ALA A 10 -6.99 0.81 6.51
CA ALA A 10 -6.55 0.40 7.83
C ALA A 10 -7.50 0.88 8.95
N LEU A 11 -8.02 2.11 8.87
CA LEU A 11 -9.00 2.59 9.84
C LEU A 11 -10.30 1.78 9.78
N LEU A 12 -10.76 1.42 8.58
CA LEU A 12 -11.94 0.58 8.41
C LEU A 12 -11.72 -0.83 8.96
N GLU A 13 -10.57 -1.43 8.66
CA GLU A 13 -10.17 -2.76 9.15
C GLU A 13 -10.10 -2.81 10.68
N VAL A 14 -9.53 -1.78 11.31
CA VAL A 14 -9.50 -1.67 12.78
C VAL A 14 -10.91 -1.50 13.35
N ARG A 15 -11.75 -0.65 12.74
CA ARG A 15 -13.14 -0.44 13.18
C ARG A 15 -14.00 -1.70 13.05
N LEU A 16 -13.72 -2.54 12.06
CA LEU A 16 -14.39 -3.82 11.86
C LEU A 16 -13.79 -4.96 12.72
N GLY A 17 -12.72 -4.68 13.47
CA GLY A 17 -12.03 -5.67 14.30
C GLY A 17 -11.31 -6.75 13.48
N TRP A 18 -10.95 -6.44 12.24
CA TRP A 18 -10.19 -7.35 11.38
C TRP A 18 -8.72 -7.36 11.75
N ILE A 19 -8.20 -6.18 12.11
CA ILE A 19 -6.83 -5.95 12.54
C ILE A 19 -6.86 -5.15 13.84
N ALA A 20 -5.94 -5.45 14.75
CA ALA A 20 -5.63 -4.64 15.90
C ALA A 20 -4.12 -4.36 15.95
N PHE A 21 -3.76 -3.21 16.51
CA PHE A 21 -2.37 -2.85 16.79
C PHE A 21 -2.24 -2.78 18.32
N PRO A 22 -1.74 -3.86 18.99
CA PRO A 22 -1.64 -3.93 20.44
C PRO A 22 -0.60 -2.95 20.98
N VAL A 23 0.58 -2.94 20.38
CA VAL A 23 1.68 -2.02 20.70
C VAL A 23 1.65 -0.87 19.70
N ARG A 24 1.33 0.34 20.18
CA ARG A 24 1.22 1.57 19.36
C ARG A 24 2.09 2.68 19.93
N GLU A 25 2.66 3.49 19.05
CA GLU A 25 3.52 4.62 19.43
C GLU A 25 2.71 5.78 20.03
N PHE A 26 1.52 6.03 19.49
CA PHE A 26 0.65 7.14 19.91
C PHE A 26 -0.78 6.69 20.24
N PRO A 27 -0.97 5.86 21.29
CA PRO A 27 -2.26 5.21 21.59
C PRO A 27 -3.39 6.18 21.97
N ARG A 28 -3.08 7.45 22.29
CA ARG A 28 -4.09 8.50 22.56
C ARG A 28 -4.52 9.27 21.32
N ALA A 29 -3.75 9.21 20.24
CA ALA A 29 -3.99 9.99 19.03
C ALA A 29 -4.60 9.13 17.91
N THR A 30 -4.21 7.86 17.81
CA THR A 30 -4.66 6.95 16.76
C THR A 30 -4.66 5.51 17.23
N ASP A 31 -5.59 4.71 16.70
CA ASP A 31 -5.66 3.26 16.89
C ASP A 31 -4.76 2.49 15.90
N LEU A 32 -4.06 3.21 15.01
CA LEU A 32 -3.15 2.68 13.99
C LEU A 32 -1.68 2.69 14.48
N GLY A 33 -0.88 1.73 14.00
CA GLY A 33 0.57 1.79 14.11
C GLY A 33 1.12 2.92 13.22
N VAL A 34 1.77 3.93 13.80
CA VAL A 34 2.23 5.09 13.03
C VAL A 34 3.41 4.70 12.14
N THR A 35 4.38 3.93 12.64
CA THR A 35 5.53 3.52 11.85
C THR A 35 5.13 2.68 10.63
N THR A 36 4.16 1.78 10.79
CA THR A 36 3.68 0.92 9.71
C THR A 36 2.86 1.72 8.69
N GLU A 37 1.79 2.38 9.15
CA GLU A 37 0.80 3.03 8.26
C GLU A 37 1.27 4.35 7.65
N PHE A 38 2.14 5.09 8.34
CA PHE A 38 2.56 6.44 7.91
C PHE A 38 3.92 6.43 7.21
N PHE A 39 4.77 5.44 7.48
CA PHE A 39 6.11 5.37 6.90
C PHE A 39 6.33 4.13 6.04
N PHE A 40 6.13 2.94 6.59
CA PHE A 40 6.46 1.68 5.90
C PHE A 40 5.65 1.48 4.62
N TYR A 41 4.31 1.47 4.69
CA TYR A 41 3.48 1.25 3.49
C TYR A 41 3.63 2.36 2.43
N PRO A 42 3.66 3.66 2.79
CA PRO A 42 3.94 4.71 1.80
C PRO A 42 5.30 4.57 1.13
N LEU A 43 6.34 4.16 1.88
CA LEU A 43 7.67 3.89 1.33
C LEU A 43 7.66 2.71 0.36
N CYS A 44 7.07 1.58 0.75
CA CYS A 44 6.92 0.41 -0.11
C CYS A 44 6.16 0.74 -1.40
N CYS A 45 5.12 1.55 -1.29
CA CYS A 45 4.35 2.02 -2.43
C CYS A 45 5.18 2.91 -3.37
N ALA A 46 5.99 3.82 -2.81
CA ALA A 46 6.91 4.63 -3.60
C ALA A 46 7.98 3.77 -4.33
N LEU A 47 8.55 2.77 -3.65
CA LEU A 47 9.49 1.82 -4.24
C LEU A 47 8.84 1.01 -5.37
N TYR A 48 7.62 0.51 -5.16
CA TYR A 48 6.83 -0.15 -6.19
C TYR A 48 6.68 0.73 -7.44
N PHE A 49 6.41 2.04 -7.26
CA PHE A 49 6.30 2.97 -8.38
C PHE A 49 7.60 3.18 -9.14
N ILE A 50 8.70 3.37 -8.41
CA ILE A 50 10.01 3.68 -8.99
C ILE A 50 10.53 2.49 -9.79
N PHE A 51 10.37 1.28 -9.27
CA PHE A 51 10.91 0.06 -9.85
C PHE A 51 9.92 -0.70 -10.73
N GLU A 52 8.74 -0.12 -11.01
CA GLU A 52 7.74 -0.78 -11.83
C GLU A 52 8.25 -1.05 -13.26
N PRO A 53 8.21 -2.31 -13.74
CA PRO A 53 8.62 -2.62 -15.10
C PRO A 53 7.70 -1.96 -16.14
N ARG A 54 8.29 -1.22 -17.09
CA ARG A 54 7.57 -0.55 -18.21
C ARG A 54 7.32 -1.44 -19.43
N ARG A 55 7.47 -2.76 -19.30
CA ARG A 55 7.33 -3.71 -20.42
C ARG A 55 5.88 -4.11 -20.67
N THR A 56 5.53 -5.37 -20.38
CA THR A 56 4.22 -5.95 -20.72
C THR A 56 3.24 -5.82 -19.55
N ARG A 57 1.93 -5.83 -19.87
CA ARG A 57 0.86 -5.83 -18.85
C ARG A 57 0.95 -7.06 -17.93
N LEU A 58 1.38 -8.20 -18.46
CA LEU A 58 1.59 -9.43 -17.69
C LEU A 58 2.71 -9.26 -16.65
N MET A 59 3.87 -8.72 -17.04
CA MET A 59 4.98 -8.49 -16.10
C MET A 59 4.59 -7.50 -14.99
N ARG A 60 3.76 -6.50 -15.30
CA ARG A 60 3.21 -5.59 -14.30
C ARG A 60 2.25 -6.27 -13.33
N GLY A 61 1.40 -7.16 -13.83
CA GLY A 61 0.51 -7.97 -13.01
C GLY A 61 1.29 -8.88 -12.06
N LEU A 62 2.29 -9.61 -12.57
CA LEU A 62 3.17 -10.44 -11.73
C LEU A 62 3.94 -9.61 -10.71
N TYR A 63 4.45 -8.45 -11.11
CA TYR A 63 5.15 -7.53 -10.20
C TYR A 63 4.24 -7.03 -9.07
N LEU A 64 2.99 -6.67 -9.38
CA LEU A 64 1.99 -6.30 -8.38
C LEU A 64 1.71 -7.46 -7.41
N LEU A 65 1.52 -8.68 -7.93
CA LEU A 65 1.28 -9.84 -7.09
C LEU A 65 2.46 -10.13 -6.17
N ILE A 66 3.70 -10.07 -6.68
CA ILE A 66 4.90 -10.28 -5.86
C ILE A 66 4.98 -9.26 -4.72
N TRP A 67 4.72 -7.99 -5.00
CA TRP A 67 4.69 -6.95 -3.97
C TRP A 67 3.58 -7.16 -2.94
N ALA A 68 2.36 -7.45 -3.40
CA ALA A 68 1.21 -7.64 -2.54
C ALA A 68 1.36 -8.86 -1.63
N PHE A 69 1.74 -10.01 -2.19
CA PHE A 69 1.99 -11.23 -1.41
C PHE A 69 3.24 -11.08 -0.53
N GLY A 70 4.28 -10.41 -0.99
CA GLY A 70 5.49 -10.16 -0.20
C GLY A 70 5.20 -9.33 1.05
N LEU A 71 4.43 -8.24 0.91
CA LEU A 71 4.01 -7.43 2.05
C LEU A 71 3.04 -8.17 2.97
N ALA A 72 2.03 -8.85 2.43
CA ALA A 72 1.10 -9.63 3.24
C ALA A 72 1.80 -10.79 4.00
N MET A 73 2.83 -11.39 3.41
CA MET A 73 3.66 -12.39 4.09
C MET A 73 4.49 -11.76 5.21
N LEU A 74 5.04 -10.56 5.00
CA LEU A 74 5.70 -9.80 6.06
C LEU A 74 4.73 -9.49 7.19
N ASP A 75 3.50 -9.04 6.90
CA ASP A 75 2.48 -8.79 7.93
C ASP A 75 2.10 -10.05 8.69
N GLY A 76 1.95 -11.17 7.97
CA GLY A 76 1.75 -12.48 8.59
C GLY A 76 2.91 -12.83 9.52
N LEU A 77 4.15 -12.56 9.12
CA LEU A 77 5.32 -12.79 9.97
C LEU A 77 5.32 -11.85 11.18
N LEU A 78 5.06 -10.56 11.00
CA LEU A 78 4.94 -9.60 12.10
C LEU A 78 3.87 -10.07 13.08
N SER A 79 2.71 -10.53 12.61
CA SER A 79 1.63 -10.96 13.49
C SER A 79 1.92 -12.24 14.26
N ASN A 80 2.71 -13.17 13.68
CA ASN A 80 3.06 -14.41 14.37
C ASN A 80 4.25 -14.24 15.35
N TYR A 81 5.12 -13.26 15.11
CA TYR A 81 6.37 -13.12 15.87
C TYR A 81 6.47 -11.84 16.70
N THR A 82 5.53 -10.89 16.55
CA THR A 82 5.54 -9.61 17.26
C THR A 82 4.13 -9.16 17.64
N ASP A 83 4.02 -8.38 18.71
CA ASP A 83 2.75 -7.78 19.14
C ASP A 83 2.47 -6.43 18.45
N LEU A 84 3.07 -6.19 17.28
CA LEU A 84 2.83 -4.98 16.48
C LEU A 84 1.48 -5.04 15.76
N LEU A 85 1.08 -6.24 15.34
CA LEU A 85 -0.09 -6.45 14.50
C LEU A 85 -0.78 -7.75 14.93
N GLU A 86 -2.06 -7.67 15.27
CA GLU A 86 -2.88 -8.83 15.56
C GLU A 86 -4.00 -8.93 14.54
N TYR A 87 -4.04 -10.05 13.82
CA TYR A 87 -5.22 -10.40 13.04
C TYR A 87 -6.28 -10.98 13.98
N GLY A 88 -7.49 -10.41 13.94
CA GLY A 88 -8.63 -10.91 14.70
C GLY A 88 -9.19 -12.19 14.07
N ARG A 89 -10.45 -12.14 13.60
CA ARG A 89 -11.08 -13.26 12.86
C ARG A 89 -10.75 -13.27 11.36
N TYR A 90 -9.85 -12.39 10.95
CA TYR A 90 -9.54 -12.10 9.56
C TYR A 90 -8.35 -12.92 9.11
N ALA A 91 -8.40 -13.45 7.90
CA ALA A 91 -7.29 -14.24 7.38
C ALA A 91 -6.28 -13.33 6.68
N TRP A 92 -5.01 -13.45 7.04
CA TRP A 92 -3.90 -12.63 6.55
C TRP A 92 -3.80 -12.51 5.01
N TYR A 93 -4.31 -13.50 4.27
CA TYR A 93 -4.29 -13.47 2.80
C TYR A 93 -5.23 -12.42 2.20
N TRP A 94 -6.23 -11.95 2.95
CA TRP A 94 -7.06 -10.83 2.52
C TRP A 94 -6.28 -9.52 2.49
N SER A 95 -5.30 -9.33 3.38
CA SER A 95 -4.39 -8.18 3.34
C SER A 95 -3.65 -8.09 2.02
N ALA A 96 -3.32 -9.22 1.38
CA ALA A 96 -2.72 -9.22 0.05
C ALA A 96 -3.65 -8.61 -1.01
N LEU A 97 -4.96 -8.84 -0.90
CA LEU A 97 -5.95 -8.28 -1.81
C LEU A 97 -6.09 -6.77 -1.60
N ASP A 98 -6.15 -6.32 -0.35
CA ASP A 98 -6.23 -4.89 -0.02
C ASP A 98 -4.98 -4.12 -0.46
N ILE A 99 -3.78 -4.66 -0.19
CA ILE A 99 -2.51 -4.08 -0.65
C ILE A 99 -2.48 -4.02 -2.18
N ALA A 100 -2.86 -5.11 -2.87
CA ALA A 100 -2.90 -5.14 -4.32
C ALA A 100 -3.86 -4.09 -4.89
N LEU A 101 -5.03 -3.92 -4.28
CA LEU A 101 -6.03 -2.93 -4.70
C LEU A 101 -5.50 -1.50 -4.51
N ILE A 102 -4.94 -1.18 -3.34
CA ILE A 102 -4.37 0.13 -3.03
C ILE A 102 -3.24 0.48 -4.00
N PHE A 103 -2.34 -0.46 -4.26
CA PHE A 103 -1.22 -0.27 -5.18
C PHE A 103 -1.71 -0.10 -6.62
N ALA A 104 -2.65 -0.93 -7.06
CA ALA A 104 -3.23 -0.84 -8.41
C ALA A 104 -3.93 0.51 -8.64
N VAL A 105 -4.82 0.92 -7.72
CA VAL A 105 -5.53 2.21 -7.81
C VAL A 105 -4.55 3.37 -7.79
N SER A 106 -3.59 3.35 -6.86
CA SER A 106 -2.54 4.37 -6.80
C SER A 106 -1.76 4.46 -8.11
N ASN A 107 -1.54 3.32 -8.78
CA ASN A 107 -0.76 3.26 -10.02
C ASN A 107 -1.51 3.77 -11.23
N VAL A 108 -2.77 3.37 -11.35
CA VAL A 108 -3.68 3.90 -12.37
C VAL A 108 -3.78 5.41 -12.23
N TYR A 109 -4.01 5.92 -11.02
CA TYR A 109 -4.10 7.35 -10.76
C TYR A 109 -2.79 8.08 -11.08
N THR A 110 -1.66 7.60 -10.57
CA THR A 110 -0.35 8.23 -10.77
C THR A 110 -0.03 8.36 -12.25
N ARG A 111 -0.25 7.29 -13.03
CA ARG A 111 -0.06 7.35 -14.49
C ARG A 111 -1.00 8.31 -15.17
N TRP A 112 -2.28 8.30 -14.80
CA TRP A 112 -3.25 9.22 -15.40
C TRP A 112 -2.86 10.68 -15.13
N PHE A 113 -2.50 11.00 -13.89
CA PHE A 113 -2.09 12.33 -13.47
C PHE A 113 -0.83 12.80 -14.23
N PHE A 114 0.23 11.97 -14.23
CA PHE A 114 1.50 12.31 -14.87
C PHE A 114 1.48 12.23 -16.41
N LYS A 115 0.55 11.48 -17.01
CA LYS A 115 0.35 11.46 -18.47
C LYS A 115 -0.03 12.85 -18.99
N SER A 116 -0.83 13.59 -18.23
CA SER A 116 -1.28 14.92 -18.64
C SER A 116 -0.16 15.97 -18.58
N SER A 117 0.75 15.87 -17.62
CA SER A 117 1.89 16.77 -17.45
C SER A 117 3.01 16.48 -18.45
N ALA A 118 3.28 15.22 -18.78
CA ALA A 118 4.21 14.85 -19.85
C ALA A 118 3.76 15.40 -21.22
N MET A 119 2.48 15.22 -21.58
CA MET A 119 1.92 15.82 -22.82
C MET A 119 1.96 17.36 -22.82
N ARG A 120 1.94 17.99 -21.64
CA ARG A 120 1.99 19.45 -21.51
C ARG A 120 3.42 20.00 -21.58
N SER A 121 4.45 19.25 -21.21
CA SER A 121 5.85 19.69 -21.38
C SER A 121 6.32 19.59 -22.82
N GLU A 122 5.94 18.53 -23.55
CA GLU A 122 6.24 18.40 -24.99
C GLU A 122 5.63 19.55 -25.80
N ARG A 123 4.42 20.00 -25.44
CA ARG A 123 3.74 21.11 -26.12
C ARG A 123 4.38 22.49 -25.86
N ARG A 124 5.35 22.60 -24.94
CA ARG A 124 6.06 23.86 -24.61
C ARG A 124 7.47 23.95 -25.18
N MET A 125 8.01 22.88 -25.78
CA MET A 125 9.28 22.97 -26.49
C MET A 125 9.02 23.46 -27.91
N PRO A 126 9.54 24.63 -28.33
CA PRO A 126 9.47 25.05 -29.72
C PRO A 126 10.30 24.10 -30.61
N PRO A 127 9.95 23.98 -31.90
CA PRO A 127 10.64 23.12 -32.86
C PRO A 127 12.09 23.56 -33.12
#